data_AF-A0A839AJQ8-F1
#
_entry.id   AF-A0A839AJQ8-F1
#
_cell.length_a   1.000
_cell.length_b   1.000
_cell.length_c   1.000
_cell.angle_alpha   90.00
_cell.angle_beta   90.00
_cell.angle_gamma   90.00
#
_symmetry.space_group_name_H-M   'P 1'
#
loop_
_entity.id
_entity.type
_entity.pdbx_description
1 polymer ?
#
loop_
_entity_poly.entity_id
_entity_poly.type
_entity_poly.pdbx_seq_one_letter_code
_entity_poly.pdbx_strand_id
1 'polypeptide(L)'
;MKKIIFLIVVILINNLYSQVNVSKEYSLTKVSRNYEKLEEGTKPIFLVDNFGVKHQKIDIYLETYENDGVVKIKTKSLLKNVSKIIEVEIYQCACYCDTYTYVWILTNNEKWVSLPVIEEEDYELTLMSREYVFEKNKIKLLEYKDELNNSKEIKRKSSKVIKEYIWDGESIK
;
A
#
# COMPACT_ATOMS: atom_id res chain seq x y z
N MET A 1 54.25 10.64 17.48
CA MET A 1 53.50 9.40 17.12
C MET A 1 52.25 9.32 17.99
N LYS A 2 51.09 9.01 17.37
CA LYS A 2 49.74 8.91 17.98
C LYS A 2 49.17 10.29 18.40
N LYS A 3 47.98 10.72 18.00
CA LYS A 3 46.70 10.00 18.01
C LYS A 3 45.86 10.31 16.76
N ILE A 4 45.35 9.23 16.17
CA ILE A 4 44.42 9.22 15.04
C ILE A 4 43.05 9.71 15.54
N ILE A 5 42.47 10.59 14.74
CA ILE A 5 41.12 11.14 14.84
C ILE A 5 40.13 9.97 14.78
N PHE A 6 39.46 9.66 15.89
CA PHE A 6 38.28 8.79 15.85
C PHE A 6 37.10 9.61 15.35
N LEU A 7 37.04 9.71 14.03
CA LEU A 7 35.95 10.32 13.29
C LEU A 7 34.72 9.43 13.46
N ILE A 8 33.72 9.95 14.18
CA ILE A 8 32.28 9.81 13.97
C ILE A 8 31.91 8.63 13.06
N VAL A 9 31.78 7.45 13.65
CA VAL A 9 30.95 6.35 13.10
C VAL A 9 29.80 6.14 14.08
N VAL A 10 29.01 7.20 14.27
CA VAL A 10 27.62 7.02 14.70
C VAL A 10 26.89 6.58 13.46
N ILE A 11 26.85 5.26 13.32
CA ILE A 11 26.15 4.52 12.28
C ILE A 11 24.73 5.07 12.25
N LEU A 12 24.40 5.64 11.09
CA LEU A 12 23.07 5.90 10.58
C LEU A 12 22.26 4.61 10.63
N ILE A 13 21.79 4.22 11.81
CA ILE A 13 20.57 3.43 11.93
C ILE A 13 19.45 4.46 11.77
N ASN A 14 19.31 4.94 10.52
CA ASN A 14 18.05 5.51 10.11
C ASN A 14 17.04 4.40 10.28
N ASN A 15 16.30 4.49 11.38
CA ASN A 15 14.94 4.02 11.52
C ASN A 15 14.22 4.21 10.18
N LEU A 16 14.27 3.18 9.33
CA LEU A 16 13.43 3.02 8.15
C LEU A 16 12.03 2.61 8.64
N TYR A 17 11.50 3.36 9.60
CA TYR A 17 10.07 3.52 9.72
C TYR A 17 9.70 4.35 8.49
N SER A 18 9.29 3.67 7.43
CA SER A 18 8.54 4.32 6.36
C SER A 18 7.32 4.93 7.03
N GLN A 19 7.40 6.22 7.40
CA GLN A 19 6.21 6.98 7.75
C GLN A 19 5.24 6.76 6.61
N VAL A 20 4.08 6.22 6.93
CA VAL A 20 2.97 6.06 5.99
C VAL A 20 2.60 7.47 5.53
N ASN A 21 3.25 7.91 4.46
CA ASN A 21 3.05 9.24 3.92
C ASN A 21 1.79 9.18 3.09
N VAL A 22 0.67 9.58 3.70
CA VAL A 22 -0.56 9.85 2.97
C VAL A 22 -0.24 10.83 1.86
N SER A 23 -0.67 10.48 0.66
CA SER A 23 -0.41 11.22 -0.57
C SER A 23 -0.97 12.64 -0.48
N LYS A 24 -0.17 13.60 -0.92
CA LYS A 24 -0.61 14.97 -1.22
C LYS A 24 -0.79 15.21 -2.73
N GLU A 25 -0.49 14.20 -3.55
CA GLU A 25 -0.47 14.30 -5.01
C GLU A 25 -1.65 13.62 -5.67
N TYR A 26 -2.26 12.68 -4.94
CA TYR A 26 -3.40 11.89 -5.38
C TYR A 26 -4.38 11.73 -4.22
N SER A 27 -5.66 11.67 -4.56
CA SER A 27 -6.76 11.42 -3.64
C SER A 27 -7.81 10.54 -4.30
N LEU A 28 -8.79 10.08 -3.52
CA LEU A 28 -9.94 9.34 -4.05
C LEU A 28 -11.15 10.27 -4.19
N THR A 29 -11.88 10.10 -5.28
CA THR A 29 -13.21 10.73 -5.40
C THR A 29 -14.14 10.19 -4.33
N LYS A 30 -14.95 11.07 -3.74
CA LYS A 30 -15.96 10.69 -2.75
C LYS A 30 -17.28 10.34 -3.39
N VAL A 31 -17.99 9.41 -2.78
CA VAL A 31 -19.38 9.10 -3.10
C VAL A 31 -20.29 9.93 -2.19
N SER A 32 -21.24 10.65 -2.79
CA SER A 32 -22.33 11.28 -2.04
C SER A 32 -23.29 10.21 -1.53
N ARG A 33 -23.43 10.09 -0.21
CA ARG A 33 -24.45 9.24 0.41
C ARG A 33 -25.73 10.07 0.55
N ASN A 34 -26.74 9.73 -0.24
CA ASN A 34 -28.08 10.25 0.01
C ASN A 34 -28.84 9.23 0.88
N TYR A 35 -28.85 9.43 2.20
CA TYR A 35 -29.44 8.49 3.17
C TYR A 35 -30.95 8.22 2.95
N GLU A 36 -31.62 9.03 2.13
CA GLU A 36 -33.03 8.84 1.77
C GLU A 36 -33.25 7.67 0.79
N LYS A 37 -32.19 7.20 0.11
CA LYS A 37 -32.24 6.01 -0.75
C LYS A 37 -31.03 5.12 -0.44
N LEU A 38 -31.31 3.96 0.15
CA LEU A 38 -30.36 2.87 0.23
C LEU A 38 -30.10 2.36 -1.19
N GLU A 39 -29.17 2.99 -1.90
CA GLU A 39 -28.60 2.46 -3.13
C GLU A 39 -27.73 1.25 -2.73
N GLU A 40 -28.11 0.07 -3.19
CA GLU A 40 -27.32 -1.15 -3.05
C GLU A 40 -26.48 -1.39 -4.32
N GLY A 41 -25.34 -2.05 -4.16
CA GLY A 41 -24.45 -2.52 -5.21
C GLY A 41 -23.12 -1.77 -5.31
N THR A 42 -22.41 -2.05 -6.40
CA THR A 42 -21.08 -1.49 -6.64
C THR A 42 -21.14 -0.13 -7.32
N LYS A 43 -20.32 0.82 -6.88
CA LYS A 43 -20.16 2.13 -7.49
C LYS A 43 -18.69 2.43 -7.75
N PRO A 44 -18.35 3.07 -8.88
CA PRO A 44 -16.97 3.46 -9.13
C PRO A 44 -16.56 4.67 -8.31
N ILE A 45 -15.40 4.58 -7.68
CA ILE A 45 -14.58 5.72 -7.29
C ILE A 45 -13.31 5.76 -8.14
N PHE A 46 -12.63 6.90 -8.12
CA PHE A 46 -11.45 7.13 -8.93
C PHE A 46 -10.29 7.64 -8.11
N LEU A 47 -9.10 7.11 -8.38
CA LEU A 47 -7.85 7.77 -8.03
C LEU A 47 -7.68 8.98 -8.94
N VAL A 48 -7.62 10.17 -8.33
CA VAL A 48 -7.45 11.45 -9.02
C VAL A 48 -6.19 12.14 -8.58
N ASP A 49 -5.53 12.86 -9.50
CA ASP A 49 -4.42 13.74 -9.14
C ASP A 49 -4.91 15.10 -8.60
N ASN A 50 -3.96 15.96 -8.24
CA ASN A 50 -4.23 17.32 -7.75
C ASN A 50 -4.93 18.25 -8.77
N PHE A 51 -5.00 17.87 -10.05
CA PHE A 51 -5.72 18.60 -11.09
C PHE A 51 -7.12 18.02 -11.32
N GLY A 52 -7.49 16.95 -10.62
CA GLY A 52 -8.77 16.25 -10.77
C GLY A 52 -8.81 15.28 -11.95
N VAL A 53 -7.66 14.97 -12.57
CA VAL A 53 -7.60 13.97 -13.65
C VAL A 53 -7.75 12.59 -13.05
N LYS A 54 -8.67 11.80 -13.60
CA LYS A 54 -8.94 10.42 -13.18
C LYS A 54 -7.93 9.47 -13.82
N HIS A 55 -7.24 8.68 -12.98
CA HIS A 55 -6.19 7.76 -13.42
C HIS A 55 -6.63 6.30 -13.34
N GLN A 56 -7.20 5.89 -12.20
CA GLN A 56 -7.58 4.50 -11.96
C GLN A 56 -9.01 4.44 -11.43
N LYS A 57 -9.77 3.44 -11.88
CA LYS A 57 -11.13 3.14 -11.41
C LYS A 57 -11.04 2.05 -10.33
N ILE A 58 -11.78 2.23 -9.24
CA ILE A 58 -11.95 1.24 -8.18
C ILE A 58 -13.44 1.08 -7.97
N ASP A 59 -13.94 -0.15 -8.03
CA ASP A 59 -15.34 -0.44 -7.72
C ASP A 59 -15.46 -0.74 -6.22
N ILE A 60 -16.36 -0.02 -5.53
CA ILE A 60 -16.63 -0.18 -4.10
C ILE A 60 -18.08 -0.58 -3.87
N TYR A 61 -18.35 -1.32 -2.80
CA TYR A 61 -19.69 -1.60 -2.30
C TYR A 61 -20.18 -0.38 -1.53
N LEU A 62 -21.29 0.19 -2.00
CA LEU A 62 -21.79 1.46 -1.48
C LEU A 62 -22.26 1.36 -0.02
N GLU A 63 -22.68 0.17 0.39
CA GLU A 63 -23.21 -0.16 1.70
C GLU A 63 -22.13 -0.10 2.79
N THR A 64 -20.88 -0.38 2.43
CA THR A 64 -19.80 -0.56 3.41
C THR A 64 -18.68 0.48 3.29
N TYR A 65 -18.51 1.13 2.15
CA TYR A 65 -17.41 2.08 1.94
C TYR A 65 -17.69 3.48 2.51
N GLU A 66 -16.87 3.97 3.44
CA GLU A 66 -17.12 5.21 4.21
C GLU A 66 -16.44 6.48 3.69
N ASN A 67 -15.91 6.48 2.45
CA ASN A 67 -15.08 7.58 1.91
C ASN A 67 -13.80 7.85 2.72
N ASP A 68 -13.27 6.81 3.35
CA ASP A 68 -12.13 6.78 4.26
C ASP A 68 -10.89 6.10 3.66
N GLY A 69 -10.95 5.72 2.38
CA GLY A 69 -9.83 5.10 1.67
C GLY A 69 -8.57 5.96 1.70
N VAL A 70 -7.42 5.31 1.85
CA VAL A 70 -6.12 5.96 2.05
C VAL A 70 -5.24 5.76 0.82
N VAL A 71 -4.64 6.84 0.33
CA VAL A 71 -3.65 6.79 -0.76
C VAL A 71 -2.26 7.01 -0.20
N LYS A 72 -1.32 6.11 -0.49
CA LYS A 72 0.09 6.15 -0.08
C LYS A 72 1.00 6.15 -1.31
N ILE A 73 2.14 6.84 -1.23
CA ILE A 73 3.12 6.89 -2.32
C ILE A 73 4.50 6.48 -1.84
N LYS A 74 5.13 5.59 -2.59
CA LYS A 74 6.54 5.22 -2.46
C LYS A 74 7.28 5.75 -3.69
N THR A 75 8.07 6.82 -3.51
CA THR A 75 8.88 7.44 -4.59
C THR A 75 10.27 6.82 -4.73
N LYS A 76 10.71 6.05 -3.74
CA LYS A 76 11.98 5.31 -3.78
C LYS A 76 11.68 3.84 -4.04
N SER A 77 12.14 3.33 -5.18
CA SER A 77 12.05 1.93 -5.55
C SER A 77 13.40 1.44 -6.07
N LEU A 78 13.69 0.15 -5.85
CA LEU A 78 14.85 -0.50 -6.46
C LEU A 78 14.56 -0.96 -7.89
N LEU A 79 13.29 -0.98 -8.30
CA LEU A 79 12.87 -1.34 -9.65
C LEU A 79 13.39 -0.32 -10.68
N LYS A 80 13.88 -0.83 -11.81
CA LYS A 80 14.23 0.02 -12.96
C LYS A 80 12.98 0.64 -13.60
N ASN A 81 13.11 1.84 -14.17
CA ASN A 81 12.03 2.53 -14.91
C ASN A 81 10.74 2.75 -14.09
N VAL A 82 10.86 3.03 -12.81
CA VAL A 82 9.73 3.34 -11.92
C VAL A 82 9.87 4.77 -11.42
N SER A 83 8.82 5.57 -11.67
CA SER A 83 8.68 6.92 -11.13
C SER A 83 8.12 6.85 -9.71
N LYS A 84 7.00 6.14 -9.54
CA LYS A 84 6.29 6.02 -8.26
C LYS A 84 5.60 4.67 -8.14
N ILE A 85 5.42 4.21 -6.91
CA ILE A 85 4.49 3.15 -6.57
C ILE A 85 3.38 3.78 -5.74
N ILE A 86 2.15 3.53 -6.16
CA ILE A 86 0.94 4.11 -5.56
C ILE A 86 0.13 2.96 -4.98
N GLU A 87 -0.18 3.08 -3.69
CA GLU A 87 -0.89 2.08 -2.90
C GLU A 87 -2.17 2.73 -2.37
N VAL A 88 -3.30 2.06 -2.56
CA VAL A 88 -4.60 2.53 -2.11
C VAL A 88 -5.23 1.45 -1.26
N GLU A 89 -5.54 1.79 -0.03
CA GLU A 89 -6.27 0.95 0.92
C GLU A 89 -7.73 1.39 0.95
N ILE A 90 -8.63 0.45 0.70
CA ILE A 90 -10.08 0.64 0.78
C ILE A 90 -10.63 -0.29 1.86
N TYR A 91 -11.36 0.28 2.80
CA TYR A 91 -12.05 -0.47 3.85
C TYR A 91 -13.51 -0.68 3.43
N GLN A 92 -13.95 -1.93 3.43
CA GLN A 92 -15.30 -2.32 2.99
C GLN A 92 -16.09 -3.02 4.08
N CYS A 93 -15.93 -2.55 5.31
CA CYS A 93 -16.62 -3.04 6.48
C CYS A 93 -16.61 -1.94 7.56
N ALA A 94 -17.73 -1.74 8.26
CA ALA A 94 -17.85 -0.68 9.28
C ALA A 94 -16.85 -0.83 10.44
N CYS A 95 -16.35 -2.04 10.67
CA CYS A 95 -15.29 -2.32 11.65
C CYS A 95 -13.93 -2.59 11.01
N TYR A 96 -13.70 -2.12 9.77
CA TYR A 96 -12.43 -2.28 9.04
C TYR A 96 -12.01 -3.75 8.87
N CYS A 97 -12.99 -4.66 8.90
CA CYS A 97 -12.76 -6.09 8.85
C CYS A 97 -12.35 -6.60 7.46
N ASP A 98 -12.73 -5.90 6.41
CA ASP A 98 -12.32 -6.22 5.04
C ASP A 98 -11.53 -5.04 4.46
N THR A 99 -10.26 -5.29 4.13
CA THR A 99 -9.37 -4.31 3.52
C THR A 99 -8.94 -4.78 2.13
N TYR A 100 -9.10 -3.91 1.15
CA TYR A 100 -8.65 -4.12 -0.22
C TYR A 100 -7.50 -3.18 -0.52
N THR A 101 -6.32 -3.73 -0.81
CA THR A 101 -5.13 -2.96 -1.15
C THR A 101 -4.83 -3.06 -2.63
N TYR A 102 -5.00 -1.94 -3.33
CA TYR A 102 -4.68 -1.77 -4.74
C TYR A 102 -3.29 -1.18 -4.88
N VAL A 103 -2.46 -1.77 -5.73
CA VAL A 103 -1.10 -1.26 -5.97
C VAL A 103 -0.84 -1.08 -7.45
N TRP A 104 -0.38 0.12 -7.81
CA TRP A 104 0.05 0.45 -9.16
C TRP A 104 1.50 0.93 -9.18
N ILE A 105 2.22 0.52 -10.22
CA ILE A 105 3.54 1.01 -10.57
C ILE A 105 3.37 2.03 -11.69
N LEU A 106 3.75 3.27 -11.43
CA LEU A 106 3.85 4.33 -12.43
C LEU A 106 5.28 4.37 -12.95
N THR A 107 5.45 4.06 -14.23
CA THR A 107 6.76 4.11 -14.90
C THR A 107 7.19 5.54 -15.21
N ASN A 108 8.47 5.75 -15.54
CA ASN A 108 8.96 7.09 -15.96
C ASN A 108 8.34 7.56 -17.29
N ASN A 109 7.71 6.66 -18.04
CA ASN A 109 6.99 6.97 -19.28
C ASN A 109 5.48 7.14 -19.04
N GLU A 110 5.06 7.42 -17.80
CA GLU A 110 3.66 7.64 -17.40
C GLU A 110 2.71 6.44 -17.63
N LYS A 111 3.26 5.25 -17.88
CA LYS A 111 2.48 4.01 -17.96
C LYS A 111 2.18 3.46 -16.57
N TRP A 112 0.93 3.11 -16.33
CA TRP A 112 0.44 2.47 -15.12
C TRP A 112 0.43 0.94 -15.28
N VAL A 113 1.01 0.22 -14.32
CA VAL A 113 0.99 -1.25 -14.25
C VAL A 113 0.36 -1.67 -12.93
N SER A 114 -0.77 -2.36 -12.99
CA SER A 114 -1.46 -2.87 -11.80
C SER A 114 -0.83 -4.16 -11.32
N LEU A 115 -0.63 -4.28 -10.00
CA LEU A 115 -0.42 -5.54 -9.33
C LEU A 115 -1.78 -6.15 -8.93
N PRO A 116 -1.86 -7.48 -8.75
CA PRO A 116 -3.05 -8.10 -8.21
C PRO A 116 -3.44 -7.51 -6.85
N VAL A 117 -4.75 -7.27 -6.69
CA VAL A 117 -5.33 -6.73 -5.46
C VAL A 117 -5.04 -7.67 -4.30
N ILE A 118 -4.68 -7.10 -3.15
CA ILE A 118 -4.60 -7.84 -1.90
C ILE A 118 -5.94 -7.71 -1.21
N GLU A 119 -6.56 -8.84 -0.91
CA GLU A 119 -7.77 -8.93 -0.10
C GLU A 119 -7.35 -9.45 1.28
N GLU A 120 -7.63 -8.67 2.31
CA GLU A 120 -7.34 -9.00 3.69
C GLU A 120 -8.64 -9.04 4.48
N GLU A 121 -8.87 -10.20 5.09
CA GLU A 121 -9.88 -10.39 6.12
C GLU A 121 -9.32 -9.93 7.47
N ASP A 122 -10.21 -9.74 8.44
CA ASP A 122 -9.99 -9.11 9.74
C ASP A 122 -8.60 -9.39 10.35
N TYR A 123 -7.75 -8.35 10.34
CA TYR A 123 -6.40 -8.41 10.90
C TYR A 123 -6.43 -8.69 12.42
N GLU A 124 -7.41 -8.18 13.16
CA GLU A 124 -7.49 -8.39 14.60
C GLU A 124 -7.74 -9.86 14.94
N LEU A 125 -8.45 -10.58 14.07
CA LEU A 125 -8.72 -12.01 14.22
C LEU A 125 -7.55 -12.88 13.76
N THR A 126 -6.94 -12.55 12.62
CA THR A 126 -5.93 -13.43 12.00
C THR A 126 -4.51 -13.12 12.48
N LEU A 127 -4.25 -11.88 12.90
CA LEU A 127 -2.92 -11.29 13.04
C LEU A 127 -2.05 -11.55 11.81
N MET A 128 -2.67 -11.53 10.63
CA MET A 128 -1.99 -11.73 9.36
C MET A 128 -2.14 -10.49 8.49
N SER A 129 -1.04 -10.09 7.87
CA SER A 129 -1.03 -9.01 6.88
C SER A 129 -0.22 -9.43 5.67
N ARG A 130 -0.47 -8.79 4.54
CA ARG A 130 0.19 -9.03 3.27
C ARG A 130 0.65 -7.71 2.69
N GLU A 131 1.88 -7.70 2.19
CA GLU A 131 2.43 -6.50 1.58
C GLU A 131 3.31 -6.83 0.38
N TYR A 132 3.35 -5.90 -0.58
CA TYR A 132 4.30 -5.97 -1.69
C TYR A 132 5.66 -5.39 -1.28
N VAL A 133 6.70 -6.19 -1.48
CA VAL A 133 8.11 -5.77 -1.35
C VAL A 133 8.77 -5.71 -2.71
N PHE A 134 9.42 -4.58 -2.97
CA PHE A 134 10.01 -4.22 -4.25
C PHE A 134 11.53 -4.34 -4.21
N GLU A 135 12.06 -5.31 -4.94
CA GLU A 135 13.50 -5.55 -5.12
C GLU A 135 13.89 -5.20 -6.56
N LYS A 136 15.19 -5.16 -6.86
CA LYS A 136 15.71 -4.59 -8.13
C LYS A 136 15.01 -5.04 -9.42
N ASN A 137 14.67 -6.33 -9.53
CA ASN A 137 14.00 -6.92 -10.69
C ASN A 137 12.83 -7.84 -10.28
N LYS A 138 12.39 -7.75 -9.02
CA LYS A 138 11.43 -8.69 -8.44
C LYS A 138 10.44 -7.96 -7.57
N ILE A 139 9.21 -8.43 -7.57
CA ILE A 139 8.16 -7.95 -6.71
C ILE A 139 7.63 -9.16 -5.96
N LYS A 140 7.72 -9.14 -4.64
CA LYS A 140 7.28 -10.25 -3.78
C LYS A 140 6.03 -9.83 -3.04
N LEU A 141 5.02 -10.67 -3.05
CA LEU A 141 3.92 -10.59 -2.09
C LEU A 141 4.33 -11.42 -0.87
N LEU A 142 4.59 -10.73 0.24
CA LEU A 142 4.90 -11.35 1.52
C LEU A 142 3.63 -11.43 2.34
N GLU A 143 3.37 -12.58 2.94
CA GLU A 143 2.43 -12.73 4.04
C GLU A 143 3.22 -12.75 5.34
N TYR A 144 2.67 -12.07 6.33
CA TYR A 144 3.24 -11.91 7.64
C TYR A 144 2.27 -12.42 8.68
N LYS A 145 2.84 -13.07 9.68
CA LYS A 145 2.10 -13.46 10.88
C LYS A 145 2.69 -12.72 12.06
N ASP A 146 1.83 -12.04 12.78
CA ASP A 146 2.14 -11.33 14.00
C ASP A 146 1.68 -12.14 15.22
N GLU A 147 2.20 -11.79 16.39
CA GLU A 147 1.77 -12.30 17.68
C GLU A 147 1.73 -11.15 18.70
N LEU A 148 0.78 -11.22 19.62
CA LEU A 148 0.76 -10.36 20.79
C LEU A 148 1.67 -10.96 21.84
N ASN A 149 2.67 -10.18 22.28
CA ASN A 149 3.48 -10.59 23.42
C ASN A 149 2.71 -10.36 24.75
N ASN A 150 3.32 -10.76 25.88
CA ASN A 150 2.71 -10.60 27.20
C ASN A 150 2.44 -9.13 27.59
N SER A 151 3.10 -8.16 26.95
CA SER A 151 2.86 -6.72 27.11
C SER A 151 1.81 -6.17 26.14
N LYS A 152 1.11 -7.03 25.38
CA LYS A 152 0.14 -6.66 24.32
C LYS A 152 0.74 -5.84 23.19
N GLU A 153 2.05 -5.90 23.00
CA GLU A 153 2.71 -5.32 21.84
C GLU A 153 2.67 -6.33 20.69
N ILE A 154 2.40 -5.81 19.49
CA ILE A 154 2.40 -6.59 18.25
C ILE A 154 3.84 -6.84 17.84
N LYS A 155 4.20 -8.10 17.64
CA LYS A 155 5.52 -8.50 17.13
C LYS A 155 5.38 -9.40 15.91
N ARG A 156 6.18 -9.11 14.89
CA ARG A 156 6.35 -9.97 13.72
C ARG A 156 6.93 -11.33 14.13
N LYS A 157 6.14 -12.39 13.98
CA LYS A 157 6.53 -13.77 14.30
C LYS A 157 7.21 -14.46 13.12
N SER A 158 6.63 -14.31 11.93
CA SER A 158 7.14 -14.93 10.71
C SER A 158 6.75 -14.15 9.45
N SER A 159 7.46 -14.42 8.36
CA SER A 159 7.13 -13.98 7.02
C SER A 159 7.23 -15.15 6.05
N LYS A 160 6.43 -15.10 4.98
CA LYS A 160 6.44 -16.08 3.89
C LYS A 160 6.22 -15.37 2.57
N VAL A 161 7.05 -15.67 1.57
CA VAL A 161 6.77 -15.28 0.18
C VAL A 161 5.64 -16.16 -0.32
N ILE A 162 4.49 -15.55 -0.63
CA ILE A 162 3.33 -16.27 -1.18
C ILE A 162 3.25 -16.14 -2.71
N LYS A 163 3.84 -15.08 -3.27
CA LYS A 163 3.97 -14.91 -4.72
C LYS A 163 5.17 -14.05 -5.08
N GLU A 164 5.76 -14.31 -6.24
CA GLU A 164 6.85 -13.52 -6.81
C GLU A 164 6.50 -13.20 -8.27
N TYR A 165 6.80 -11.97 -8.68
CA TYR A 165 6.68 -11.48 -10.04
C TYR A 165 8.03 -10.97 -10.51
N ILE A 166 8.34 -11.17 -11.79
CA ILE A 166 9.54 -10.61 -12.41
C ILE A 166 9.19 -9.26 -13.02
N TRP A 167 10.00 -8.24 -12.75
CA TRP A 167 9.86 -6.92 -13.34
C TRP A 167 10.85 -6.71 -14.48
N ASP A 168 10.33 -6.51 -15.68
CA ASP A 168 11.15 -6.30 -16.89
C ASP A 168 11.41 -4.81 -17.20
N GLY A 169 10.87 -3.88 -16.40
CA GLY A 169 10.94 -2.43 -16.62
C GLY A 169 9.66 -1.81 -17.18
N GLU A 170 8.70 -2.63 -17.63
CA GLU A 170 7.49 -2.17 -18.29
C GLU A 170 6.22 -2.95 -17.93
N SER A 171 6.38 -4.19 -17.47
CA SER A 171 5.32 -5.11 -17.07
C SER A 171 5.78 -6.11 -16.02
N ILE A 172 4.82 -6.68 -15.30
CA ILE A 172 5.05 -7.85 -14.45
C ILE A 172 4.93 -9.13 -15.28
N LYS A 173 5.80 -10.11 -14.99
CA LYS A 173 5.73 -11.48 -15.52
C LYS A 173 5.52 -12.47 -14.40
#